data_AF-A0AAW7D8B0-F1
#
_entry.id   AF-A0AAW7D8B0-F1
#
_cell.length_a   1.000
_cell.length_b   1.000
_cell.length_c   1.000
_cell.angle_alpha   90.00
_cell.angle_beta   90.00
_cell.angle_gamma   90.00
#
_symmetry.space_group_name_H-M   'P 1'
#
loop_
_entity.id
_entity.type
_entity.pdbx_description
1 polymer ?
#
loop_
_entity_poly.entity_id
_entity_poly.type
_entity_poly.pdbx_seq_one_letter_code
_entity_poly.pdbx_strand_id
1 'polypeptide(L)' 'MRFFTENDKEITDRVKDGRTKIFTDANSAEKYARQKCSYHYPLFAMDNKKKIIAYGVPK' A
#
# COMPACT_ATOMS: atom_id res chain seq x y z
N MET A 1 1.83 13.56 0.26
CA MET A 1 1.74 12.50 -0.77
C MET A 1 0.48 11.68 -0.48
N ARG A 2 -0.43 11.57 -1.44
CA ARG A 2 -1.70 10.85 -1.29
C ARG A 2 -1.58 9.46 -1.90
N PHE A 3 -2.12 8.45 -1.23
CA PHE A 3 -2.05 7.04 -1.65
C PHE A 3 -3.43 6.52 -1.99
N PHE A 4 -3.54 5.87 -3.15
CA PHE A 4 -4.79 5.29 -3.65
C PHE A 4 -4.61 3.79 -3.89
N THR A 5 -5.68 3.04 -3.68
CA THR A 5 -5.75 1.64 -4.14
C THR A 5 -6.18 1.59 -5.60
N GLU A 6 -6.12 0.39 -6.20
CA GLU A 6 -6.59 0.14 -7.58
C GLU A 6 -8.05 0.58 -7.81
N ASN A 7 -8.88 0.55 -6.76
CA ASN A 7 -10.30 0.94 -6.81
C ASN A 7 -10.52 2.44 -6.52
N ASP A 8 -9.52 3.30 -6.74
CA ASP A 8 -9.55 4.74 -6.45
C ASP A 8 -9.81 5.10 -4.98
N LYS A 9 -9.68 4.13 -4.06
CA LYS A 9 -9.91 4.38 -2.64
C LYS A 9 -8.69 5.06 -2.04
N GLU A 10 -8.87 6.29 -1.57
CA GLU A 10 -7.82 6.98 -0.83
C GLU A 10 -7.56 6.27 0.52
N ILE A 11 -6.29 5.99 0.80
CA ILE A 11 -5.84 5.36 2.05
C ILE A 11 -4.78 6.20 2.79
N THR A 12 -4.57 7.45 2.38
CA THR A 12 -3.56 8.36 2.95
C THR A 12 -3.64 8.42 4.47
N ASP A 13 -4.85 8.50 5.03
CA ASP A 13 -5.05 8.55 6.48
C ASP A 13 -4.67 7.24 7.17
N ARG A 14 -4.97 6.08 6.55
CA ARG A 14 -4.55 4.77 7.09
C ARG A 14 -3.03 4.63 7.16
N VAL A 15 -2.32 5.24 6.22
CA VAL A 15 -0.85 5.27 6.22
C VAL A 15 -0.33 6.18 7.33
N LYS A 16 -0.89 7.40 7.44
CA LYS A 16 -0.49 8.36 8.49
C LYS A 16 -0.75 7.83 9.90
N ASP A 17 -1.88 7.15 10.09
CA ASP A 17 -2.27 6.54 11.36
C ASP A 17 -1.50 5.25 11.68
N GLY A 18 -0.58 4.82 10.81
CA GLY A 18 0.21 3.59 11.00
C GLY A 18 -0.57 2.29 10.86
N ARG A 19 -1.83 2.35 10.39
CA ARG A 19 -2.72 1.20 10.12
C ARG A 19 -2.37 0.46 8.83
N THR A 20 -1.58 1.09 7.95
CA THR A 20 -1.02 0.47 6.76
C THR A 20 0.49 0.69 6.74
N LYS A 21 1.26 -0.39 6.62
CA LYS A 21 2.70 -0.33 6.39
C LYS A 21 3.00 -0.26 4.90
N ILE A 22 3.90 0.63 4.50
CA ILE A 22 4.27 0.87 3.11
C ILE A 22 5.62 0.23 2.80
N PHE A 23 5.72 -0.36 1.62
CA PHE A 23 6.91 -1.00 1.08
C PHE A 23 7.14 -0.48 -0.34
N THR A 24 8.39 -0.29 -0.73
CA THR A 24 8.75 0.08 -2.11
C THR A 24 8.84 -1.11 -3.05
N ASP A 25 9.01 -2.31 -2.49
CA ASP A 25 9.23 -3.56 -3.21
C ASP A 25 8.11 -4.57 -2.89
N ALA A 26 7.64 -5.26 -3.94
CA ALA A 26 6.54 -6.23 -3.85
C ALA A 26 6.94 -7.43 -3.01
N ASN A 27 8.15 -7.97 -3.18
CA ASN A 27 8.61 -9.16 -2.48
C ASN A 27 8.72 -8.90 -0.96
N SER A 28 9.20 -7.73 -0.60
CA SER A 28 9.30 -7.27 0.79
C SER A 28 7.92 -7.11 1.43
N ALA A 29 6.97 -6.53 0.70
CA ALA A 29 5.58 -6.41 1.13
C ALA A 29 4.93 -7.78 1.33
N GLU A 30 5.11 -8.68 0.36
CA GLU A 30 4.56 -10.04 0.41
C GLU A 30 5.14 -10.81 1.62
N LYS A 31 6.46 -10.81 1.78
CA LYS A 31 7.12 -11.50 2.90
C LYS A 31 6.60 -11.00 4.25
N TYR A 32 6.44 -9.69 4.41
CA TYR A 32 5.88 -9.11 5.62
C TYR A 32 4.39 -9.46 5.81
N ALA A 33 3.61 -9.41 4.73
CA ALA A 33 2.19 -9.77 4.75
C ALA A 33 2.00 -11.22 5.20
N ARG A 34 2.79 -12.16 4.65
CA ARG A 34 2.78 -13.57 5.06
C ARG A 34 3.12 -13.76 6.55
N GLN A 35 4.13 -13.06 7.05
CA GLN A 35 4.50 -13.10 8.48
C GLN A 35 3.40 -12.56 9.40
N LYS A 36 2.55 -11.66 8.91
CA LYS A 36 1.47 -11.04 9.67
C LYS A 36 0.10 -11.66 9.37
N CYS A 37 0.04 -12.76 8.62
CA CYS A 37 -1.20 -13.36 8.13
C CYS A 37 -2.13 -12.32 7.49
N SER A 38 -1.55 -11.37 6.76
CA SER A 38 -2.21 -10.25 6.10
C SER A 38 -1.98 -10.33 4.58
N TYR A 39 -2.50 -9.38 3.83
CA TYR A 39 -2.34 -9.28 2.38
C TYR A 39 -1.59 -8.00 2.00
N HIS A 40 -0.82 -8.07 0.93
CA HIS A 40 -0.21 -6.89 0.33
C HIS A 40 -1.05 -6.43 -0.87
N TYR A 41 -1.04 -5.14 -1.16
CA TYR A 41 -1.75 -4.57 -2.32
C TYR A 41 -0.97 -3.41 -2.93
N PRO A 42 -1.05 -3.19 -4.25
CA PRO A 42 -0.38 -2.08 -4.91
C PRO A 42 -1.02 -0.74 -4.53
N LEU A 43 -0.17 0.29 -4.51
CA LEU A 43 -0.55 1.68 -4.24
C LEU A 43 -0.20 2.55 -5.43
N PHE A 44 -1.09 3.49 -5.71
CA PHE A 44 -1.02 4.40 -6.84
C PHE A 44 -0.98 5.86 -6.36
N ALA A 45 -0.32 6.71 -7.14
CA ALA A 45 -0.36 8.15 -6.95
C ALA A 45 -1.59 8.75 -7.63
N MET A 46 -2.14 9.84 -7.07
CA MET A 46 -3.24 10.61 -7.68
C MET A 46 -2.89 11.05 -9.10
N ASP A 47 -1.66 11.51 -9.29
CA ASP A 47 -1.13 12.06 -10.54
C ASP A 47 -1.01 11.00 -11.64
N ASN A 48 -0.83 9.73 -11.24
CA ASN A 48 -0.54 8.66 -12.18
C ASN A 48 -1.13 7.33 -11.71
N LYS A 49 -2.45 7.21 -11.85
CA LYS A 49 -3.25 6.05 -11.41
C LYS A 49 -2.88 4.73 -12.09
N LYS A 50 -2.03 4.75 -13.12
CA LYS A 50 -1.52 3.54 -13.79
C LYS A 50 -0.17 3.06 -13.27
N LYS A 51 0.56 3.88 -12.49
CA LYS A 51 1.89 3.54 -12.00
C LYS A 51 1.84 3.13 -10.54
N ILE A 52 2.25 1.90 -10.27
CA ILE A 52 2.49 1.42 -8.91
C ILE A 52 3.66 2.20 -8.34
N ILE A 53 3.41 2.93 -7.25
CA ILE A 53 4.43 3.72 -6.54
C ILE A 53 4.94 3.02 -5.29
N ALA A 54 4.13 2.12 -4.71
CA ALA A 54 4.45 1.39 -3.49
C ALA A 54 3.48 0.22 -3.30
N TYR A 55 3.67 -0.54 -2.22
CA TYR A 55 2.81 -1.62 -1.78
C TYR A 55 2.40 -1.40 -0.32
N GLY A 56 1.11 -1.54 -0.03
CA GLY A 56 0.56 -1.42 1.31
C GLY A 56 0.30 -2.79 1.93
N VAL A 57 0.55 -2.93 3.22
CA VAL A 57 0.13 -4.08 4.04
C VAL A 57 -0.67 -3.57 5.24
N PRO A 58 -1.95 -3.93 5.40
CA PRO A 58 -2.73 -3.57 6.58
C PRO A 58 -2.14 -4.22 7.83
N LYS A 59 -2.16 -3.49 8.93
CA LYS A 59 -1.87 -3.97 10.29
C LYS A 59 -3.15 -4.13 11.10
#